data_AF-A0A9Q0JIS4-F1
#
_entry.id   AF-A0A9Q0JIS4-F1
#
_cell.length_a   1.000
_cell.length_b   1.000
_cell.length_c   1.000
_cell.angle_alpha   90.00
_cell.angle_beta   90.00
_cell.angle_gamma   90.00
#
_symmetry.space_group_name_H-M   'P 1'
#
loop_
_entity.id
_entity.type
_entity.pdbx_description
1 polymer ?
#
loop_
_entity_poly.entity_id
_entity_poly.type
_entity_poly.pdbx_seq_one_letter_code
_entity_poly.pdbx_strand_id
1 'polypeptide(L)'
;MSGVLTQPYGSFCYYLSGLWQKEKLKGDDPWLLFAAYAFGSEDDPSVDSELTRIGKDIVEKCDGLPLLIKELGRLLGSSRDYSEWDRTLKSLDQAKF
;
A
#
# COMPACT_ATOMS: atom_id res chain seq x y z
N MET A 1 17.28 46.34 1.33
CA MET A 1 16.16 46.64 2.25
C MET A 1 14.95 45.98 1.66
N SER A 2 14.69 44.74 2.06
CA SER A 2 13.68 44.36 3.07
C SER A 2 12.45 43.89 2.30
N GLY A 3 11.85 42.74 2.56
CA GLY A 3 11.97 41.81 3.66
C GLY A 3 10.72 40.95 3.58
N VAL A 4 10.91 39.64 3.69
CA VAL A 4 9.90 38.59 3.72
C VAL A 4 8.94 38.82 4.89
N LEU A 5 7.63 38.57 4.71
CA LEU A 5 6.78 38.05 5.78
C LEU A 5 5.60 37.19 5.24
N THR A 6 5.80 35.86 5.32
CA THR A 6 4.91 34.79 5.87
C THR A 6 3.54 34.52 5.19
N GLN A 7 3.03 33.30 4.93
CA GLN A 7 3.15 32.02 5.65
C GLN A 7 2.43 30.85 4.86
N PRO A 8 2.23 29.62 5.40
CA PRO A 8 2.74 28.33 4.89
C PRO A 8 1.67 27.45 4.19
N TYR A 9 2.06 26.35 3.52
CA TYR A 9 1.15 25.33 2.95
C TYR A 9 0.30 25.73 1.72
N GLY A 10 0.87 26.44 0.74
CA GLY A 10 0.14 26.86 -0.47
C GLY A 10 0.33 25.99 -1.73
N SER A 11 1.20 24.98 -1.72
CA SER A 11 1.53 24.20 -2.94
C SER A 11 1.49 22.68 -2.78
N PHE A 12 1.29 22.16 -1.57
CA PHE A 12 1.18 20.72 -1.36
C PHE A 12 -0.18 20.15 -1.81
N CYS A 13 -1.26 20.95 -1.77
CA CYS A 13 -2.60 20.48 -2.14
C CYS A 13 -2.78 20.26 -3.66
N TYR A 14 -2.12 21.09 -4.48
CA TYR A 14 -2.23 21.01 -5.95
C TYR A 14 -1.40 19.86 -6.54
N TYR A 15 -0.28 19.50 -5.91
CA TYR A 15 0.51 18.33 -6.32
C TYR A 15 -0.16 17.00 -5.94
N LEU A 16 -0.82 16.97 -4.78
CA LEU A 16 -1.48 15.75 -4.30
C LEU A 16 -2.73 15.41 -5.12
N SER A 17 -3.54 16.39 -5.56
CA SER A 17 -4.72 16.12 -6.39
C SER A 17 -4.42 15.38 -7.71
N GLY A 18 -3.21 15.56 -8.28
CA GLY A 18 -2.77 14.81 -9.46
C GLY A 18 -2.20 13.42 -9.16
N LEU A 19 -1.74 13.17 -7.92
CA LEU A 19 -1.23 11.88 -7.46
C LEU A 19 -2.37 10.90 -7.14
N TRP A 20 -3.46 11.39 -6.53
CA TRP A 20 -4.59 10.54 -6.17
C TRP A 20 -5.42 10.03 -7.37
N GLN A 21 -5.43 10.76 -8.50
CA GLN A 21 -6.15 10.34 -9.71
C GLN A 21 -5.40 9.30 -10.55
N LYS A 22 -4.06 9.32 -10.53
CA LYS A 22 -3.25 8.33 -11.25
C LYS A 22 -3.26 6.95 -10.59
N GLU A 23 -3.66 6.90 -9.33
CA GLU A 23 -3.67 5.70 -8.53
C GLU A 23 -5.02 4.99 -8.50
N LYS A 24 -6.08 5.45 -9.18
CA LYS A 24 -7.14 4.49 -9.53
C LYS A 24 -6.59 3.64 -10.66
N LEU A 25 -5.89 2.56 -10.30
CA LEU A 25 -5.28 1.58 -11.20
C LEU A 25 -6.35 0.98 -12.09
N LYS A 26 -6.66 1.71 -13.17
CA LYS A 26 -7.50 1.26 -14.25
C LYS A 26 -6.62 0.37 -15.13
N GLY A 27 -6.23 -0.79 -14.62
CA GLY A 27 -5.52 -1.81 -15.40
C GLY A 27 -4.37 -2.54 -14.71
N ASP A 28 -3.80 -2.04 -13.60
CA ASP A 28 -2.75 -2.79 -12.90
C ASP A 28 -3.38 -3.69 -11.82
N ASP A 29 -2.97 -4.95 -11.81
CA ASP A 29 -3.46 -5.95 -10.88
C ASP A 29 -3.06 -5.55 -9.43
N PRO A 30 -4.03 -5.35 -8.51
CA PRO A 30 -3.79 -5.02 -7.11
C PRO A 30 -2.78 -5.95 -6.41
N TRP A 31 -2.74 -7.23 -6.82
CA TRP A 31 -1.78 -8.20 -6.32
C TRP A 31 -0.35 -7.88 -6.73
N LEU A 32 -0.15 -7.50 -8.00
CA LEU A 32 1.16 -7.15 -8.55
C LEU A 32 1.76 -5.95 -7.82
N LEU A 33 0.92 -4.94 -7.55
CA LEU A 33 1.32 -3.80 -6.74
C LEU A 33 1.74 -4.24 -5.33
N PHE A 34 0.92 -5.05 -4.67
CA PHE A 34 1.25 -5.56 -3.34
C PHE A 34 2.57 -6.35 -3.32
N ALA A 35 2.72 -7.30 -4.24
CA ALA A 35 3.89 -8.18 -4.34
C ALA A 35 5.18 -7.40 -4.62
N ALA A 36 5.12 -6.35 -5.45
CA ALA A 36 6.26 -5.47 -5.68
C ALA A 36 6.74 -4.77 -4.40
N TYR A 37 5.83 -4.37 -3.51
CA TYR A 37 6.18 -3.71 -2.24
C TYR A 37 6.48 -4.70 -1.11
N ALA A 38 5.85 -5.88 -1.09
CA ALA A 38 6.02 -6.89 -0.06
C ALA A 38 7.24 -7.79 -0.29
N PHE A 39 7.48 -8.19 -1.53
CA PHE A 39 8.51 -9.17 -1.87
C PHE A 39 9.62 -8.58 -2.74
N GLY A 40 9.46 -7.35 -3.24
CA GLY A 40 10.42 -6.70 -4.14
C GLY A 40 10.35 -7.18 -5.59
N SER A 41 9.66 -8.30 -5.86
CA SER A 41 9.31 -8.78 -7.19
C SER A 41 8.13 -9.75 -7.14
N GLU A 42 7.38 -9.87 -8.23
CA GLU A 42 6.16 -10.68 -8.33
C GLU A 42 6.45 -12.20 -8.33
N ASP A 43 7.64 -12.58 -8.77
CA ASP A 43 8.08 -13.95 -8.98
C ASP A 43 9.25 -14.33 -8.05
N ASP A 44 9.34 -13.75 -6.85
CA ASP A 44 10.39 -14.15 -5.91
C ASP A 44 10.17 -15.62 -5.47
N PRO A 45 11.03 -16.56 -5.89
CA PRO A 45 10.86 -17.99 -5.62
C PRO A 45 11.08 -18.34 -4.14
N SER A 46 11.58 -17.39 -3.34
CA SER A 46 11.72 -17.53 -1.89
C SER A 46 10.42 -17.19 -1.14
N VAL A 47 9.42 -16.66 -1.83
CA VAL A 47 8.13 -16.29 -1.23
C VAL A 47 7.37 -17.55 -0.88
N ASP A 48 7.00 -17.63 0.39
CA ASP A 48 6.24 -18.75 0.87
C ASP A 48 4.80 -18.72 0.32
N SER A 49 4.30 -19.90 -0.06
CA SER A 49 2.96 -20.06 -0.61
C SER A 49 1.85 -19.59 0.34
N GLU A 50 2.06 -19.70 1.65
CA GLU A 50 1.10 -19.30 2.66
C GLU A 50 1.11 -17.77 2.87
N LEU A 51 2.28 -17.11 2.80
CA LEU A 51 2.33 -15.63 2.77
C LEU A 51 1.68 -15.09 1.50
N THR A 52 1.86 -15.77 0.37
CA THR A 52 1.19 -15.42 -0.88
C THR A 52 -0.33 -15.47 -0.74
N ARG A 53 -0.85 -16.52 -0.10
CA ARG A 53 -2.29 -16.66 0.15
C ARG A 53 -2.82 -15.54 1.05
N ILE A 54 -2.16 -15.27 2.17
CA ILE A 54 -2.58 -14.20 3.09
C ILE A 54 -2.50 -12.82 2.41
N GLY A 55 -1.46 -12.57 1.62
CA GLY A 55 -1.32 -11.33 0.86
C GLY A 55 -2.46 -11.10 -0.14
N LYS A 56 -2.93 -12.16 -0.81
CA LYS A 56 -4.11 -12.06 -1.69
C LYS A 56 -5.37 -11.72 -0.91
N ASP A 57 -5.60 -12.37 0.22
CA ASP A 57 -6.76 -12.08 1.09
C ASP A 57 -6.73 -10.63 1.58
N ILE A 58 -5.54 -10.10 1.90
CA ILE A 58 -5.34 -8.69 2.28
C ILE A 58 -5.72 -7.76 1.12
N VAL A 59 -5.23 -8.04 -0.09
CA VAL A 59 -5.51 -7.23 -1.28
C VAL A 59 -7.00 -7.21 -1.62
N GLU A 60 -7.68 -8.36 -1.51
CA GLU A 60 -9.13 -8.46 -1.67
C GLU A 60 -9.88 -7.64 -0.62
N LYS A 61 -9.46 -7.70 0.66
CA LYS A 61 -10.06 -6.92 1.74
C LYS A 61 -9.89 -5.41 1.58
N CYS A 62 -8.86 -4.96 0.87
CA CYS A 62 -8.59 -3.54 0.65
C CYS A 62 -9.45 -2.92 -0.46
N ASP A 63 -10.36 -3.67 -1.10
CA ASP A 63 -11.30 -3.21 -2.14
C ASP A 63 -10.63 -2.37 -3.26
N GLY A 64 -9.36 -2.67 -3.56
CA GLY A 64 -8.60 -1.92 -4.55
C GLY A 64 -8.33 -0.47 -4.17
N LEU A 65 -8.04 -0.21 -2.88
CA LEU A 65 -7.41 1.03 -2.41
C LEU A 65 -5.88 0.92 -2.50
N PRO A 66 -5.25 1.39 -3.60
CA PRO A 66 -3.81 1.23 -3.81
C PRO A 66 -2.95 1.88 -2.74
N LEU A 67 -3.43 2.95 -2.10
CA LEU A 67 -2.71 3.54 -0.96
C LEU A 67 -2.54 2.52 0.17
N LEU A 68 -3.62 1.80 0.50
CA LEU A 68 -3.59 0.80 1.55
C LEU A 68 -2.75 -0.41 1.12
N ILE A 69 -2.92 -0.88 -0.11
CA ILE A 69 -2.12 -1.98 -0.68
C ILE A 69 -0.62 -1.68 -0.63
N LYS A 70 -0.19 -0.46 -0.98
CA LYS A 70 1.23 -0.04 -0.92
C LYS A 70 1.77 0.00 0.49
N GLU A 71 0.98 0.54 1.42
CA GLU A 71 1.40 0.68 2.81
C GLU A 71 1.53 -0.68 3.47
N LEU A 72 0.52 -1.55 3.28
CA LEU A 72 0.56 -2.92 3.77
C LEU A 72 1.65 -3.74 3.10
N GLY A 73 1.85 -3.58 1.79
CA GLY A 73 2.96 -4.20 1.08
C GLY A 73 4.30 -3.83 1.70
N ARG A 74 4.56 -2.54 1.97
CA ARG A 74 5.81 -2.11 2.64
C ARG A 74 5.93 -2.61 4.07
N LEU A 75 4.85 -2.53 4.85
CA LEU A 75 4.83 -2.96 6.25
C LEU A 75 5.18 -4.45 6.34
N LEU A 76 4.46 -5.26 5.57
CA LEU A 76 4.60 -6.71 5.55
C LEU A 76 5.87 -7.17 4.81
N GLY A 77 6.37 -6.39 3.86
CA GLY A 77 7.64 -6.69 3.22
C GLY A 77 8.85 -6.53 4.13
N SER A 78 8.72 -5.73 5.20
CA SER A 78 9.75 -5.62 6.23
C SER A 78 9.79 -6.83 7.17
N SER A 79 8.72 -7.63 7.22
CA SER A 79 8.57 -8.76 8.14
C SER A 79 7.89 -9.95 7.47
N ARG A 80 8.63 -11.04 7.27
CA ARG A 80 8.12 -12.30 6.68
C ARG A 80 7.49 -13.22 7.74
N ASP A 81 7.07 -12.69 8.88
CA ASP A 81 6.40 -13.47 9.95
C ASP A 81 4.90 -13.61 9.65
N TYR A 82 4.44 -14.85 9.48
CA TYR A 82 3.03 -15.16 9.30
C TYR A 82 2.11 -14.57 10.37
N SER A 83 2.58 -14.50 11.61
CA SER A 83 1.80 -13.99 12.72
C SER A 83 1.46 -12.51 12.55
N GLU A 84 2.35 -11.76 11.91
CA GLU A 84 2.17 -10.34 11.64
C GLU A 84 1.22 -10.12 10.45
N TRP A 85 1.33 -10.95 9.42
CA TRP A 85 0.45 -10.96 8.26
C TRP A 85 -0.99 -11.32 8.66
N ASP A 86 -1.18 -12.36 9.46
CA ASP A 86 -2.50 -12.79 9.98
C ASP A 86 -3.13 -11.73 10.89
N ARG A 87 -2.33 -11.08 11.76
CA ARG A 87 -2.82 -9.95 12.58
C ARG A 87 -3.28 -8.79 11.71
N THR A 88 -2.49 -8.45 10.70
CA THR A 88 -2.83 -7.37 9.75
C THR A 88 -4.12 -7.69 9.02
N LEU A 89 -4.28 -8.90 8.50
CA LEU A 89 -5.52 -9.36 7.87
C LEU A 89 -6.72 -9.28 8.81
N LYS A 90 -6.56 -9.72 10.08
CA LYS A 90 -7.62 -9.61 11.10
C LYS A 90 -7.99 -8.16 11.42
N SER A 91 -7.01 -7.27 11.47
CA SER A 91 -7.27 -5.84 11.65
C SER A 91 -8.03 -5.23 10.47
N LEU A 92 -7.77 -5.69 9.24
CA LEU A 92 -8.54 -5.28 8.06
C LEU A 92 -9.96 -5.82 8.06
N ASP A 93 -10.20 -7.02 8.61
CA ASP A 93 -11.55 -7.56 8.78
C ASP A 93 -12.40 -6.74 9.75
N GLN A 94 -11.76 -6.14 10.76
CA GLN A 94 -12.41 -5.27 11.75
C GLN A 94 -12.58 -3.83 11.25
N ALA A 95 -11.63 -3.34 10.46
CA ALA A 95 -11.70 -2.03 9.82
C ALA A 95 -12.58 -2.12 8.56
N LYS A 96 -13.90 -2.12 8.73
CA LYS A 96 -14.81 -1.91 7.58
C LYS A 96 -14.60 -0.50 7.04
N PHE A 97 -13.97 -0.40 5.87
CA PHE A 97 -13.91 0.81 5.05
C PHE A 97 -15.19 0.97 4.21
#